data_AF-A0A7Y3PF52-F1
#
_entry.id   AF-A0A7Y3PF52-F1
#
_cell.length_a   1.000
_cell.length_b   1.000
_cell.length_c   1.000
_cell.angle_alpha   90.00
_cell.angle_beta   90.00
_cell.angle_gamma   90.00
#
_symmetry.space_group_name_H-M   'P 1'
#
loop_
_entity.id
_entity.type
_entity.pdbx_description
1 polymer ?
#
loop_
_entity_poly.entity_id
_entity_poly.type
_entity_poly.pdbx_seq_one_letter_code
_entity_poly.pdbx_strand_id
1 'polypeptide(L)'
;MPIIRATCPTCGDVELTPRDLKVMVCSTNGEATYGFRCPGCKFLVSKKTDKQVVEVLVSSGVSMSFWRLPAELNESHDGEPINYDDLIDFHYLINSDDWIIRLRDELNEVGKDIES
;
A
#
# COMPACT_ATOMS: atom_id res chain seq x y z
N MET A 1 -2.47 -25.59 18.70
CA MET A 1 -2.52 -24.44 17.76
C MET A 1 -2.45 -25.00 16.35
N PRO A 2 -3.30 -24.57 15.41
CA PRO A 2 -3.25 -25.08 14.04
C PRO A 2 -1.96 -24.63 13.33
N ILE A 3 -1.43 -25.48 12.45
CA ILE A 3 -0.27 -25.18 11.60
C ILE A 3 -0.80 -24.90 10.19
N ILE A 4 -0.34 -23.81 9.61
CA ILE A 4 -0.69 -23.37 8.25
C ILE A 4 0.58 -23.49 7.41
N ARG A 5 0.50 -24.19 6.27
CA ARG A 5 1.60 -24.30 5.31
C ARG A 5 1.43 -23.25 4.22
N ALA A 6 2.48 -22.49 3.96
CA ALA A 6 2.51 -21.51 2.89
C ALA A 6 3.88 -21.48 2.21
N THR A 7 3.91 -21.22 0.92
CA THR A 7 5.16 -21.17 0.15
C THR A 7 5.77 -19.77 0.15
N CYS A 8 7.02 -19.64 0.60
CA CYS A 8 7.88 -18.48 0.38
C CYS A 8 8.60 -18.61 -0.98
N PRO A 9 8.63 -17.56 -1.83
CA PRO A 9 9.32 -17.62 -3.12
C PRO A 9 10.83 -17.90 -3.02
N THR A 10 11.46 -17.59 -1.88
CA THR A 10 12.90 -17.78 -1.66
C THR A 10 13.22 -19.09 -0.93
N CYS A 11 12.40 -19.49 0.05
CA CYS A 11 12.70 -20.62 0.94
C CYS A 11 11.89 -21.90 0.63
N GLY A 12 10.87 -21.82 -0.23
CA GLY A 12 9.91 -22.91 -0.42
C GLY A 12 8.85 -22.95 0.67
N ASP A 13 8.32 -24.13 0.97
CA ASP A 13 7.24 -24.29 1.95
C ASP A 13 7.71 -24.04 3.38
N VAL A 14 6.94 -23.22 4.10
CA VAL A 14 7.17 -22.89 5.51
C VAL A 14 5.92 -23.16 6.33
N GLU A 15 6.14 -23.46 7.60
CA GLU A 15 5.08 -23.66 8.60
C GLU A 15 4.88 -22.39 9.41
N LEU A 16 3.63 -22.00 9.57
CA LEU A 16 3.21 -20.76 10.20
C LEU A 16 2.09 -21.04 11.19
N THR A 17 1.96 -20.20 12.21
CA THR A 17 0.79 -20.15 13.09
C THR A 17 -0.19 -19.08 12.61
N PRO A 18 -1.46 -19.10 13.05
CA PRO A 18 -2.42 -18.06 12.66
C PRO A 18 -1.99 -16.62 13.01
N ARG A 19 -1.10 -16.46 14.00
CA ARG A 19 -0.57 -15.15 14.42
C ARG A 19 0.50 -14.62 13.46
N ASP A 20 1.10 -15.49 12.65
CA ASP A 20 2.13 -15.11 11.69
C ASP A 20 1.54 -14.64 10.35
N LEU A 21 0.22 -14.84 10.17
CA LEU A 21 -0.52 -14.42 8.99
C LEU A 21 -1.45 -13.25 9.30
N LYS A 22 -1.71 -12.45 8.27
CA LYS A 22 -2.76 -11.44 8.25
C LYS A 22 -3.48 -11.47 6.92
N VAL A 23 -4.81 -11.47 6.97
CA VAL A 23 -5.67 -11.32 5.79
C VAL A 23 -6.05 -9.84 5.66
N MET A 24 -5.95 -9.32 4.44
CA MET A 24 -6.31 -7.96 4.08
C MET A 24 -7.33 -8.00 2.94
N VAL A 25 -8.52 -7.43 3.18
CA VAL A 25 -9.61 -7.38 2.20
C VAL A 25 -9.87 -5.93 1.81
N CYS A 26 -9.91 -5.66 0.51
CA CYS A 26 -10.29 -4.36 0.00
C CYS A 26 -11.81 -4.19 0.08
N SER A 27 -12.29 -3.21 0.82
CA SER A 27 -13.72 -2.89 0.91
C SER A 27 -14.28 -2.28 -0.37
N THR A 28 -13.43 -1.75 -1.26
CA THR A 28 -13.87 -1.09 -2.50
C THR A 28 -14.19 -2.09 -3.61
N ASN A 29 -13.37 -3.13 -3.79
CA ASN A 29 -13.50 -4.07 -4.91
C ASN A 29 -13.55 -5.55 -4.47
N GLY A 30 -13.47 -5.84 -3.17
CA GLY A 30 -13.50 -7.19 -2.62
C GLY A 30 -12.22 -8.00 -2.82
N GLU A 31 -11.16 -7.44 -3.42
CA GLU A 31 -9.90 -8.14 -3.59
C GLU A 31 -9.28 -8.48 -2.23
N ALA A 32 -8.84 -9.73 -2.07
CA ALA A 32 -8.24 -10.21 -0.86
C ALA A 32 -6.79 -10.63 -1.08
N THR A 33 -5.97 -10.37 -0.07
CA THR A 33 -4.61 -10.89 0.04
C THR A 33 -4.39 -11.46 1.43
N TYR A 34 -3.51 -12.44 1.55
CA TYR A 34 -2.91 -12.78 2.83
C TYR A 34 -1.41 -12.54 2.78
N GLY A 35 -0.84 -12.13 3.91
CA GLY A 35 0.59 -11.91 4.02
C GLY A 35 1.18 -12.48 5.30
N PHE A 36 2.46 -12.82 5.23
CA PHE A 36 3.24 -13.33 6.35
C PHE A 36 4.70 -12.95 6.22
N ARG A 37 5.42 -12.91 7.35
CA ARG A 37 6.88 -12.74 7.35
C ARG A 37 7.53 -14.12 7.34
N CYS A 38 8.31 -14.43 6.30
CA CYS A 38 8.96 -15.73 6.18
C CYS A 38 9.90 -15.98 7.39
N PRO A 39 9.79 -17.11 8.11
CA PRO A 39 10.66 -17.39 9.26
C PRO A 39 12.12 -17.61 8.85
N GLY A 40 12.39 -18.03 7.60
CA GLY A 40 13.73 -18.20 7.04
C GLY A 40 14.37 -16.88 6.62
N CYS A 41 13.96 -16.32 5.48
CA CYS A 41 14.58 -15.12 4.91
C CYS A 41 14.07 -13.78 5.50
N LYS A 42 13.07 -13.80 6.39
CA LYS A 42 12.47 -12.61 7.02
C LYS A 42 11.78 -11.62 6.07
N PHE A 43 11.64 -11.95 4.79
CA PHE A 43 10.93 -11.13 3.82
C PHE A 43 9.41 -11.23 4.02
N LEU A 44 8.72 -10.14 3.71
CA LEU A 44 7.27 -10.11 3.68
C LEU A 44 6.78 -10.74 2.38
N VAL A 45 5.96 -11.78 2.49
CA VAL A 45 5.30 -12.43 1.37
C VAL A 45 3.83 -12.00 1.38
N SER A 46 3.31 -11.55 0.24
CA SER A 46 1.90 -11.25 0.04
C SER A 46 1.38 -12.06 -1.15
N LYS A 47 0.21 -12.66 -1.00
CA LYS A 47 -0.43 -13.50 -2.03
C LYS A 47 -1.87 -13.08 -2.23
N LYS A 48 -2.26 -12.85 -3.49
CA LYS A 48 -3.66 -12.71 -3.89
C LYS A 48 -4.40 -14.01 -3.57
N THR A 49 -5.64 -13.87 -3.12
CA THR A 49 -6.43 -14.99 -2.65
C THR A 49 -7.90 -14.79 -2.96
N ASP A 50 -8.62 -15.90 -3.12
CA ASP A 50 -10.07 -15.90 -3.27
C ASP A 50 -10.79 -15.95 -1.90
N LYS A 51 -12.11 -15.86 -1.96
CA LYS A 51 -12.99 -15.87 -0.79
C LYS A 51 -12.91 -17.19 -0.01
N GLN A 52 -12.78 -18.33 -0.68
CA GLN A 52 -12.75 -19.63 -0.02
C GLN A 52 -11.51 -19.76 0.88
N VAL A 53 -10.35 -19.34 0.38
CA VAL A 53 -9.11 -19.35 1.18
C VAL A 53 -9.19 -18.34 2.33
N VAL A 54 -9.81 -17.17 2.14
CA VAL A 54 -10.07 -16.21 3.22
C VAL A 54 -10.89 -16.86 4.34
N GLU A 55 -11.99 -17.52 3.99
CA GLU A 55 -12.86 -18.20 4.97
C GLU A 55 -12.10 -19.27 5.76
N VAL A 56 -11.26 -20.06 5.10
CA VAL A 56 -10.41 -21.09 5.75
C VAL A 56 -9.41 -20.45 6.72
N LEU A 57 -8.72 -19.39 6.30
CA LEU A 57 -7.72 -18.71 7.13
C LEU A 57 -8.36 -18.05 8.35
N VAL A 58 -9.46 -17.33 8.17
CA VAL A 58 -10.19 -16.67 9.27
C VAL A 58 -10.76 -17.71 10.24
N SER A 59 -11.34 -18.81 9.73
CA SER A 59 -11.83 -19.91 10.56
C SER A 59 -10.72 -20.61 11.36
N SER A 60 -9.48 -20.56 10.85
CA SER A 60 -8.28 -21.07 11.52
C SER A 60 -7.72 -20.10 12.58
N GLY A 61 -8.34 -18.93 12.78
CA GLY A 61 -7.96 -17.92 13.76
C GLY A 61 -6.98 -16.86 13.25
N VAL A 62 -6.80 -16.73 11.93
CA VAL A 62 -5.98 -15.67 11.32
C VAL A 62 -6.71 -14.33 11.43
N SER A 63 -5.99 -13.27 11.82
CA SER A 63 -6.56 -11.93 11.89
C SER A 63 -6.89 -11.36 10.50
N MET A 64 -8.04 -10.70 10.38
CA MET A 64 -8.49 -10.03 9.17
C MET A 64 -8.58 -8.53 9.40
N SER A 65 -8.14 -7.74 8.43
CA SER A 65 -8.33 -6.29 8.39
C SER A 65 -8.87 -5.84 7.04
N PHE A 66 -9.59 -4.73 7.05
CA PHE A 66 -10.09 -4.09 5.83
C PHE A 66 -9.22 -2.89 5.47
N TRP A 67 -9.07 -2.67 4.17
CA TRP A 67 -8.48 -1.46 3.59
C TRP A 67 -9.38 -1.02 2.43
N ARG A 68 -9.19 0.21 1.93
CA ARG A 68 -9.95 0.74 0.80
C ARG A 68 -9.00 1.31 -0.23
N LEU A 69 -9.40 1.33 -1.49
CA LEU A 69 -8.65 2.04 -2.52
C LEU A 69 -8.54 3.53 -2.15
N PRO A 70 -7.40 4.17 -2.46
CA PRO A 70 -7.21 5.60 -2.29
C PRO A 70 -8.27 6.38 -3.08
N ALA A 71 -8.69 7.54 -2.56
CA ALA A 71 -9.69 8.38 -3.23
C ALA A 71 -9.14 8.96 -4.54
N GLU A 72 -7.83 9.22 -4.54
CA GLU A 72 -7.00 9.72 -5.61
C GLU A 72 -7.12 8.86 -6.89
N LEU A 73 -7.41 7.56 -6.76
CA LEU A 73 -7.59 6.69 -7.92
C LEU A 73 -8.83 7.06 -8.76
N ASN A 74 -9.81 7.74 -8.15
CA ASN A 74 -11.04 8.19 -8.80
C ASN A 74 -11.02 9.68 -9.14
N GLU A 75 -9.94 10.39 -8.83
CA GLU A 75 -9.82 11.80 -9.18
C GLU A 75 -9.60 11.94 -10.69
N SER A 76 -10.12 13.02 -11.27
CA SER A 76 -9.76 13.36 -12.64
C SER A 76 -8.30 13.78 -12.64
N HIS A 77 -7.44 13.00 -13.29
CA HIS A 77 -6.07 13.42 -13.53
C HIS A 77 -6.07 14.52 -14.59
N ASP A 78 -5.54 15.69 -14.25
CA ASP A 78 -5.30 16.78 -15.17
C ASP A 78 -3.78 16.98 -15.32
N GLY A 79 -3.35 17.43 -16.51
CA GLY A 79 -1.93 17.59 -16.84
C GLY A 79 -1.25 16.33 -17.38
N GLU A 80 0.06 16.46 -17.64
CA GLU A 80 0.88 15.38 -18.17
C GLU A 80 1.24 14.34 -17.08
N PRO A 81 1.39 13.05 -17.43
CA PRO A 81 1.88 12.04 -16.49
C PRO A 81 3.27 12.40 -15.98
N ILE A 82 3.48 12.22 -14.66
CA ILE A 82 4.78 12.41 -14.03
C ILE A 82 5.81 11.49 -14.70
N ASN A 83 6.88 12.10 -15.20
CA ASN A 83 8.00 11.44 -15.85
C ASN A 83 9.29 11.59 -15.01
N TYR A 84 10.42 11.18 -15.58
CA TYR A 84 11.70 11.18 -14.87
C TYR A 84 12.27 12.59 -14.63
N ASP A 85 12.07 13.50 -15.58
CA ASP A 85 12.57 14.88 -15.49
C ASP A 85 11.82 15.62 -14.38
N ASP A 86 10.51 15.39 -14.21
CA ASP A 86 9.73 15.96 -13.11
C ASP A 86 10.30 15.58 -11.73
N LEU A 87 10.82 14.35 -11.57
CA LEU A 87 11.44 13.90 -10.33
C LEU A 87 12.78 14.60 -10.08
N ILE A 88 13.54 14.86 -11.13
CA ILE A 88 14.81 15.60 -11.05
C ILE A 88 14.53 17.06 -10.69
N ASP A 89 13.56 17.67 -11.34
CA ASP A 89 13.16 19.05 -11.07
C ASP A 89 12.66 19.17 -9.63
N PHE A 90 11.82 18.24 -9.18
CA PHE A 90 11.41 18.16 -7.77
C PHE A 90 12.59 18.02 -6.82
N HIS A 91 13.58 17.16 -7.16
CA HIS A 91 14.80 17.01 -6.35
C HIS A 91 15.59 18.33 -6.23
N TYR A 92 15.76 19.08 -7.31
CA TYR A 92 16.44 20.38 -7.24
C TYR A 92 15.63 21.41 -6.46
N LEU A 93 14.30 21.41 -6.62
CA LEU A 93 13.40 22.29 -5.88
C LEU A 93 13.52 22.07 -4.37
N ILE A 94 13.39 20.84 -3.88
CA ILE A 94 13.43 20.57 -2.42
C ILE A 94 14.81 20.76 -1.79
N ASN A 95 15.89 20.75 -2.58
CA ASN A 95 17.25 20.97 -2.08
C ASN A 95 17.67 22.44 -2.06
N SER A 96 16.81 23.35 -2.53
CA SER A 96 17.08 24.79 -2.44
C SER A 96 16.73 25.34 -1.06
N ASP A 97 17.57 26.19 -0.47
CA ASP A 97 17.41 26.64 0.93
C ASP A 97 16.09 27.38 1.21
N ASP A 98 15.44 27.92 0.16
CA ASP A 98 14.24 28.74 0.21
C ASP A 98 12.98 28.01 -0.30
N TRP A 99 13.05 26.70 -0.58
CA TRP A 99 11.95 25.94 -1.19
C TRP A 99 10.62 26.05 -0.40
N ILE A 100 10.68 26.05 0.93
CA ILE A 100 9.50 26.18 1.80
C ILE A 100 8.87 27.57 1.66
N ILE A 101 9.70 28.61 1.52
CA ILE A 101 9.22 29.99 1.38
C ILE A 101 8.51 30.13 0.03
N ARG A 102 9.14 29.63 -1.05
CA ARG A 102 8.53 29.63 -2.39
C ARG A 102 7.21 28.87 -2.43
N LEU A 103 7.16 27.65 -1.89
CA LEU A 103 5.92 26.87 -1.85
C LEU A 103 4.80 27.58 -1.08
N ARG A 104 5.13 28.18 0.07
CA ARG A 104 4.16 28.94 0.86
C ARG A 104 3.62 30.13 0.08
N ASP A 105 4.49 30.85 -0.61
CA ASP A 105 4.11 32.04 -1.36
C ASP A 105 3.25 31.66 -2.59
N GLU A 106 3.57 30.56 -3.29
CA GLU A 106 2.74 30.00 -4.37
C GLU A 106 1.34 29.57 -3.88
N LEU A 107 1.27 28.86 -2.75
CA LEU A 107 -0.02 28.45 -2.17
C LEU A 107 -0.88 29.65 -1.74
N ASN A 108 -0.26 30.75 -1.31
CA ASN A 108 -0.96 31.97 -0.94
C ASN A 108 -1.53 32.72 -2.16
N GLU A 109 -0.87 32.67 -3.32
CA GLU A 109 -1.41 33.24 -4.56
C GLU A 109 -2.58 32.39 -5.10
N VAL A 110 -2.46 31.05 -5.07
CA VAL A 110 -3.57 30.14 -5.46
C VAL A 110 -4.82 30.34 -4.60
N GLY A 111 -4.66 30.69 -3.32
CA GLY A 111 -5.77 30.98 -2.42
C GLY A 111 -6.55 32.26 -2.77
N LYS A 112 -5.94 33.23 -3.46
CA LYS A 112 -6.62 34.50 -3.83
C LYS A 112 -7.58 34.33 -5.00
N ASP A 113 -7.34 33.37 -5.89
CA ASP A 113 -8.18 33.12 -7.06
C ASP A 113 -9.50 32.41 -6.73
N ILE A 114 -9.68 31.92 -5.49
CA ILE A 114 -10.89 31.22 -5.03
C ILE A 114 -11.90 32.17 -4.37
N GLU A 115 -11.49 33.39 -3.96
CA GLU A 115 -12.34 34.38 -3.30
C GLU A 115 -12.81 35.55 -4.20
N SER A 116 -12.56 35.50 -5.52
CA SER A 116 -13.04 36.52 -6.49
C SER A 116 -14.12 36.05 -7.44
#